data_AF-A0AAD7H4E3-F1
#
_entry.id   AF-A0AAD7H4E3-F1
#
_cell.length_a   1.000
_cell.length_b   1.000
_cell.length_c   1.000
_cell.angle_alpha   90.00
_cell.angle_beta   90.00
_cell.angle_gamma   90.00
#
_symmetry.space_group_name_H-M   'P 1'
#
loop_
_entity.id
_entity.type
_entity.pdbx_description
1 polymer ?
#
loop_
_entity_poly.entity_id
_entity_poly.type
_entity_poly.pdbx_seq_one_letter_code
_entity_poly.pdbx_strand_id
1 'polypeptide(L)'
;MQRSGAVLLHMDSAASATWIKANMPAFLAAMGGTSAFKDRFANVVVQYVPVSFDPSLDGALQILESDNGMQKGNLGSTRWIKDPSRRRTGQRVAHAIFGFCSEPSAN
;
A
#
# COMPACT_ATOMS: atom_id res chain seq x y z
N MET A 1 4.51 -22.76 11.25
CA MET A 1 5.71 -22.08 10.76
C MET A 1 5.64 -22.05 9.23
N GLN A 2 5.06 -21.02 8.60
CA GLN A 2 4.97 -20.96 7.14
C GLN A 2 6.23 -20.29 6.58
N ARG A 3 7.01 -21.05 5.80
CA ARG A 3 8.10 -20.54 4.97
C ARG A 3 7.46 -20.01 3.69
N SER A 4 7.34 -18.70 3.55
CA SER A 4 6.89 -18.10 2.28
C SER A 4 7.97 -18.34 1.23
N GLY A 5 7.67 -19.07 0.15
CA GLY A 5 8.54 -19.26 -1.02
C GLY A 5 8.72 -18.00 -1.86
N ALA A 6 8.88 -16.85 -1.21
CA ALA A 6 9.02 -15.56 -1.87
C ALA A 6 10.42 -15.41 -2.48
N VAL A 7 10.48 -14.98 -3.73
CA VAL A 7 11.72 -14.70 -4.46
C VAL A 7 11.84 -13.20 -4.66
N LEU A 8 13.01 -12.63 -4.39
CA LEU A 8 13.33 -11.25 -4.72
C LEU A 8 14.04 -11.22 -6.07
N LEU A 9 13.40 -10.62 -7.07
CA LEU A 9 13.94 -10.45 -8.41
C LEU A 9 14.67 -9.10 -8.48
N HIS A 10 15.98 -9.14 -8.66
CA HIS A 10 16.79 -7.95 -8.93
C HIS A 10 16.91 -7.79 -10.45
N MET A 11 16.53 -6.62 -10.96
CA MET A 11 16.68 -6.27 -12.36
C MET A 11 17.99 -5.51 -12.60
N ASP A 12 18.51 -5.63 -13.81
CA ASP A 12 19.70 -4.92 -14.28
C ASP A 12 19.49 -3.41 -14.44
N SER A 13 18.25 -2.97 -14.67
CA SER A 13 17.90 -1.57 -14.89
C SER A 13 16.50 -1.20 -14.39
N ALA A 14 16.30 0.10 -14.16
CA ALA A 14 14.99 0.67 -13.84
C ALA A 14 13.98 0.52 -15.00
N ALA A 15 14.45 0.51 -16.24
CA ALA A 15 13.62 0.30 -17.42
C ALA A 15 13.05 -1.13 -17.44
N SER A 16 13.88 -2.13 -17.18
CA SER A 16 13.47 -3.54 -17.06
C SER A 16 12.44 -3.72 -15.94
N ALA A 17 12.66 -3.10 -14.78
CA ALA A 17 11.71 -3.15 -13.66
C ALA A 17 10.36 -2.50 -14.01
N THR A 18 10.39 -1.35 -14.69
CA THR A 18 9.19 -0.65 -15.15
C THR A 18 8.41 -1.48 -16.17
N TRP A 19 9.11 -2.12 -17.10
CA TRP A 19 8.49 -3.00 -18.09
C TRP A 19 7.80 -4.20 -17.42
N ILE A 20 8.46 -4.86 -16.45
CA ILE A 20 7.86 -5.96 -15.70
C ILE A 20 6.61 -5.49 -14.93
N LYS A 21 6.66 -4.32 -14.28
CA LYS A 21 5.48 -3.74 -13.59
C LYS A 21 4.31 -3.52 -14.54
N ALA A 22 4.56 -2.99 -15.73
CA ALA A 22 3.51 -2.78 -16.74
C ALA A 22 2.95 -4.09 -17.32
N ASN A 23 3.76 -5.14 -17.38
CA ASN A 23 3.41 -6.44 -17.96
C ASN A 23 3.23 -7.54 -16.90
N MET A 24 2.99 -7.16 -15.65
CA MET A 24 2.97 -8.07 -14.51
C MET A 24 2.05 -9.29 -14.69
N PRO A 25 0.81 -9.15 -15.22
CA PRO A 25 -0.07 -10.31 -15.42
C PRO A 25 0.54 -11.35 -16.36
N ALA A 26 1.13 -10.91 -17.48
CA ALA A 26 1.77 -11.79 -18.44
C ALA A 26 3.05 -12.44 -17.87
N PHE A 27 3.83 -11.67 -17.10
CA PHE A 27 5.02 -12.17 -16.42
C PHE A 27 4.67 -13.26 -15.38
N LEU A 28 3.65 -13.04 -14.55
CA LEU A 28 3.20 -14.02 -13.56
C LEU A 28 2.62 -15.28 -14.21
N ALA A 29 1.90 -15.13 -15.34
CA ALA A 29 1.42 -16.27 -16.12
C ALA A 29 2.58 -17.14 -16.65
N ALA A 30 3.63 -16.51 -17.20
CA ALA A 30 4.84 -17.20 -17.64
C ALA A 30 5.59 -17.89 -16.48
N MET A 31 5.51 -17.34 -15.27
CA MET A 31 6.08 -17.89 -14.03
C MET A 31 5.23 -19.01 -13.40
N GLY A 32 4.24 -19.55 -14.11
CA GLY A 32 3.42 -20.68 -13.65
C GLY A 32 2.13 -20.28 -12.94
N GLY A 33 1.68 -19.02 -13.05
CA GLY A 33 0.33 -18.56 -12.72
C GLY A 33 -0.09 -18.58 -11.24
N THR A 34 0.69 -19.25 -10.38
CA THR A 34 0.47 -19.34 -8.92
C THR A 34 1.27 -18.32 -8.13
N SER A 35 2.15 -17.59 -8.82
CA SER A 35 2.97 -16.53 -8.23
C SER A 35 2.14 -15.25 -8.06
N ALA A 36 2.21 -14.64 -6.88
CA ALA A 36 1.63 -13.33 -6.62
C ALA A 36 2.74 -12.28 -6.56
N PHE A 37 2.57 -11.18 -7.30
CA PHE A 37 3.42 -10.00 -7.11
C PHE A 37 2.98 -9.26 -5.85
N LYS A 38 3.95 -8.89 -5.01
CA LYS A 38 3.71 -8.10 -3.81
C LYS A 38 4.42 -6.77 -3.93
N ASP A 39 3.64 -5.70 -4.08
CA ASP A 39 4.19 -4.36 -4.00
C ASP A 39 4.89 -4.14 -2.65
N ARG A 40 6.07 -3.52 -2.72
CA ARG A 40 6.78 -3.03 -1.54
C ARG A 40 6.39 -1.58 -1.34
N PHE A 41 5.65 -1.33 -0.27
CA PHE A 41 5.36 0.01 0.19
C PHE A 41 6.29 0.42 1.34
N ALA A 42 6.70 1.67 1.35
CA ALA A 42 7.27 2.31 2.52
C ALA A 42 6.13 2.58 3.51
N ASN A 43 5.99 1.73 4.52
CA ASN A 43 4.89 1.80 5.47
C ASN A 43 5.20 2.79 6.59
N VAL A 44 4.31 3.76 6.79
CA VAL A 44 4.38 4.74 7.88
C VAL A 44 3.16 4.60 8.79
N VAL A 45 3.38 4.70 10.09
CA VAL A 45 2.31 4.78 11.08
C VAL A 45 1.82 6.23 11.16
N VAL A 46 0.56 6.45 10.81
CA VAL A 46 -0.08 7.75 10.90
C VAL A 46 -0.97 7.78 12.14
N GLN A 47 -0.73 8.76 12.99
CA GLN A 47 -1.48 8.97 14.22
C GLN A 47 -2.63 9.95 13.99
N TYR A 48 -3.65 9.90 14.85
CA TYR A 48 -4.77 10.85 14.85
C TYR A 48 -5.62 10.90 13.58
N VAL A 49 -5.70 9.80 12.81
CA VAL A 49 -6.56 9.74 11.61
C VAL A 49 -8.03 9.72 12.02
N PRO A 50 -8.89 10.60 11.47
CA PRO A 50 -10.32 10.62 11.79
C PRO A 50 -10.99 9.27 11.54
N VAL A 51 -11.83 8.80 12.47
CA VAL A 51 -12.55 7.52 12.30
C VAL A 51 -13.59 7.55 11.19
N SER A 52 -13.93 8.73 10.68
CA SER A 52 -14.79 8.93 9.51
C SER A 52 -14.12 8.54 8.19
N PHE A 53 -12.79 8.42 8.17
CA PHE A 53 -12.07 7.88 7.03
C PHE A 53 -12.33 6.38 6.91
N ASP A 54 -12.75 5.93 5.73
CA ASP A 54 -12.89 4.51 5.44
C ASP A 54 -11.89 4.09 4.35
N PRO A 55 -10.82 3.36 4.72
CA PRO A 55 -9.80 2.90 3.77
C PRO A 55 -10.30 1.83 2.80
N SER A 56 -11.49 1.27 3.02
CA SER A 56 -12.09 0.26 2.12
C SER A 56 -12.92 0.87 0.99
N LEU A 57 -13.21 2.18 1.03
CA LEU A 57 -13.94 2.86 -0.02
C LEU A 57 -13.08 3.00 -1.28
N ASP A 58 -13.70 2.70 -2.42
CA ASP A 58 -13.13 3.03 -3.73
C ASP A 58 -12.89 4.54 -3.81
N GLY A 59 -11.68 4.93 -4.20
CA GLY A 59 -11.31 6.34 -4.25
C GLY A 59 -10.68 6.90 -2.97
N ALA A 60 -10.66 6.13 -1.86
CA ALA A 60 -10.17 6.63 -0.56
C ALA A 60 -8.73 7.15 -0.63
N LEU A 61 -7.85 6.48 -1.39
CA LEU A 61 -6.47 6.93 -1.60
C LEU A 61 -6.41 8.25 -2.36
N GLN A 62 -7.18 8.40 -3.43
CA GLN A 62 -7.18 9.60 -4.26
C GLN A 62 -7.72 10.82 -3.50
N ILE A 63 -8.77 10.62 -2.69
CA ILE A 63 -9.30 11.67 -1.81
C ILE A 63 -8.26 12.06 -0.78
N LEU A 64 -7.67 11.08 -0.11
CA LEU A 64 -6.64 11.31 0.90
C LEU A 64 -5.41 12.03 0.32
N GLU A 65 -4.98 11.65 -0.89
CA GLU A 65 -3.91 12.34 -1.61
C GLU A 65 -4.29 13.79 -1.93
N SER A 66 -5.50 14.01 -2.46
CA SER A 66 -6.00 15.34 -2.80
C SER A 66 -6.12 16.25 -1.57
N ASP A 67 -6.70 15.75 -0.48
CA ASP A 67 -6.92 16.50 0.76
C ASP A 67 -5.61 16.91 1.44
N ASN A 68 -4.53 16.14 1.21
CA ASN A 68 -3.21 16.40 1.77
C ASN A 68 -2.23 17.02 0.77
N GLY A 69 -2.69 17.43 -0.43
CA GLY A 69 -1.85 18.03 -1.46
C GLY A 69 -0.74 17.10 -1.99
N MET A 70 -0.94 15.79 -1.89
CA MET A 70 0.01 14.78 -2.35
C MET A 70 -0.13 14.56 -3.86
N GLN A 71 0.97 14.16 -4.48
CA GLN A 71 0.94 13.69 -5.87
C GLN A 71 0.09 12.41 -5.98
N LYS A 72 -0.77 12.36 -6.99
CA LYS A 72 -1.61 11.19 -7.26
C LYS A 72 -0.77 9.92 -7.48
N GLY A 73 -1.16 8.83 -6.81
CA GLY A 73 -0.48 7.53 -6.88
C GLY A 73 0.75 7.40 -5.98
N ASN A 74 1.00 8.37 -5.10
CA ASN A 74 2.06 8.29 -4.10
C ASN A 74 1.69 7.36 -2.95
N LEU A 75 0.41 7.21 -2.64
CA LEU A 75 -0.13 6.21 -1.72
C LEU A 75 -0.59 4.97 -2.48
N GLY A 76 -0.07 3.81 -2.10
CA GLY A 76 -0.44 2.51 -2.68
C GLY A 76 -1.28 1.63 -1.75
N SER A 77 -1.32 1.93 -0.45
CA SER A 77 -2.23 1.25 0.48
C SER A 77 -2.54 2.09 1.71
N THR A 78 -3.72 1.90 2.27
CA THR A 78 -4.07 2.41 3.60
C THR A 78 -4.83 1.33 4.36
N ARG A 79 -4.55 1.21 5.66
CA ARG A 79 -5.31 0.31 6.53
C ARG A 79 -5.28 0.77 7.98
N TRP A 80 -6.32 0.42 8.72
CA TRP A 80 -6.33 0.63 10.16
C TRP A 80 -5.35 -0.31 10.89
N ILE A 81 -4.73 0.17 11.97
CA ILE A 81 -3.94 -0.68 12.87
C ILE A 81 -4.87 -1.52 13.74
N LYS A 82 -5.94 -0.89 14.25
CA LYS A 82 -6.99 -1.55 15.02
C LYS A 82 -8.26 -1.65 14.19
N ASP A 83 -8.83 -2.86 14.19
CA ASP A 83 -10.12 -3.11 13.56
C ASP A 83 -11.18 -2.11 14.07
N PRO A 84 -12.01 -1.53 13.18
CA PRO A 84 -13.08 -0.61 13.57
C PRO A 84 -14.00 -1.16 14.66
N SER A 85 -14.32 -2.47 14.64
CA SER A 85 -15.18 -3.13 15.65
C SER A 85 -14.58 -3.15 17.06
N ARG A 86 -13.26 -2.98 17.18
CA ARG A 86 -12.53 -3.03 18.46
C ARG A 86 -12.22 -1.64 19.03
N ARG A 87 -12.77 -0.58 18.43
CA ARG A 87 -12.60 0.79 18.90
C ARG A 87 -13.45 1.06 20.11
N ARG A 88 -13.00 2.01 20.94
CA ARG A 88 -13.82 2.49 22.07
C ARG A 88 -15.00 3.27 21.51
N THR A 89 -16.20 3.06 22.05
CA THR A 89 -17.37 3.87 21.72
C THR A 89 -17.07 5.36 21.93
N GLY A 90 -17.37 6.19 20.93
CA GLY A 90 -17.10 7.64 20.95
C GLY A 90 -15.67 8.05 20.57
N GLN A 91 -14.79 7.12 20.20
CA GLN A 91 -13.46 7.44 19.70
C GLN A 91 -13.55 8.21 18.38
N ARG A 92 -12.92 9.40 18.31
CA ARG A 92 -12.93 10.28 17.12
C ARG A 92 -11.76 10.07 16.16
N VAL A 93 -10.65 9.54 16.67
CA VAL A 93 -9.40 9.37 15.92
C VAL A 93 -8.77 8.01 16.22
N ALA A 94 -8.08 7.44 15.25
CA ALA A 94 -7.38 6.16 15.38
C ALA A 94 -6.03 6.19 14.64
N HIS A 95 -5.27 5.11 14.76
CA HIS A 95 -3.99 4.96 14.08
C HIS A 95 -4.14 4.11 12.83
N ALA A 96 -3.52 4.54 11.75
CA ALA A 96 -3.51 3.85 10.47
C ALA A 96 -2.07 3.58 10.02
N ILE A 97 -1.93 2.65 9.08
CA ILE A 97 -0.71 2.43 8.31
C ILE A 97 -0.98 2.89 6.89
N PHE A 98 -0.16 3.82 6.42
CA PHE A 98 -0.16 4.29 5.04
C PHE A 98 1.08 3.72 4.36
N GLY A 99 0.87 3.03 3.23
CA GLY A 99 1.94 2.49 2.42
C GLY A 99 2.20 3.39 1.22
N PHE A 100 3.38 3.98 1.18
CA PHE A 100 3.81 4.85 0.09
C PHE A 100 4.55 4.07 -1.00
N CYS A 101 4.33 4.45 -2.26
CA CYS A 101 5.01 3.89 -3.42
C CYS A 101 6.45 4.39 -3.58
N SER A 102 6.78 5.52 -2.94
CA SER A 102 8.12 6.09 -2.83
C SER A 102 8.45 6.28 -1.34
N GLU A 103 9.74 6.43 -1.00
CA GLU A 103 10.08 6.79 0.38
C GLU A 103 9.45 8.14 0.71
N PRO A 104 8.57 8.21 1.73
CA PRO A 104 8.10 9.50 2.19
C PRO A 104 9.31 10.21 2.79
N SER A 105 9.60 11.42 2.31
CA SER A 105 10.58 12.30 2.94
C SER A 105 10.19 12.44 4.41
N ALA A 106 10.94 11.81 5.31
CA ALA A 106 10.65 11.80 6.73
C ALA A 106 10.75 13.23 7.27
N ASN A 107 9.65 13.76 7.81
CA ASN A 107 9.58 15.03 8.54
C ASN A 107 9.15 14.76 9.97
#